data_AF-A0A6B1XH14-F1
#
_entry.id   AF-A0A6B1XH14-F1
#
_cell.length_a   1.000
_cell.length_b   1.000
_cell.length_c   1.000
_cell.angle_alpha   90.00
_cell.angle_beta   90.00
_cell.angle_gamma   90.00
#
_symmetry.space_group_name_H-M   'P 1'
#
loop_
_entity.id
_entity.type
_entity.pdbx_description
1 polymer ?
#
loop_
_entity_poly.entity_id
_entity_poly.type
_entity_poly.pdbx_seq_one_letter_code
_entity_poly.pdbx_strand_id
1 'polypeptide(L)'
;ARMAANPVTNGGKLTKDLITPNIDDYALDNKDHGKEDGSDMTELGKYIRDLIELNKDNKNFRGWGPDETLSNKLGAAFEDTKRQWMEPIHEPNDALLAPQGRIIDSMLSEHMDEGMLEAYNLTGRYGFFASYESFLRVVDSMLTQHFKWLRNSHGETPWRADVPSLNVIASSTAFQQDHNGYSHQDPGIISHLAEKKTEYVRAYLPGDANTLIATFDKAIQSKQLINLIIASKHPRPQWFTMDEAKRLVRDGLGVIDWASTDHGEEPDVVFATAGSEPTTESLAAVSILHARFPEMKIRFINVVDLLKLKKDDPRGLSDAEFDAFFTKDKPVIFAYHAYDDLVKTIFFDRHNHNLHVHGYREEGDITTPFDMRVRNELDRFHLVKAALLATPAYAEKGAHVIQEMNSILDKHHDYIRVEGTDIPEVENWKWTALK
;
A
#
# COMPACT_ATOMS: atom_id res chain seq x y z
N ALA A 1 2.21 -7.91 45.29
CA ALA A 1 2.21 -6.77 44.35
C ALA A 1 0.76 -6.40 44.00
N ARG A 2 0.44 -5.12 43.76
CA ARG A 2 -0.92 -4.68 43.37
C ARG A 2 -1.10 -4.80 41.86
N MET A 3 -2.21 -5.40 41.39
CA MET A 3 -2.48 -5.55 39.95
C MET A 3 -2.48 -4.20 39.21
N ALA A 4 -3.16 -3.19 39.76
CA ALA A 4 -3.25 -1.85 39.17
C ALA A 4 -1.93 -1.05 39.16
N ALA A 5 -0.90 -1.49 39.89
CA ALA A 5 0.42 -0.85 39.92
C ALA A 5 1.47 -1.67 39.16
N ASN A 6 1.08 -2.78 38.51
CA ASN A 6 2.00 -3.58 37.72
C ASN A 6 2.38 -2.80 36.45
N PRO A 7 3.67 -2.54 36.17
CA PRO A 7 4.11 -1.79 34.98
C PRO A 7 3.59 -2.34 33.64
N VAL A 8 3.28 -3.64 33.55
CA VAL A 8 2.67 -4.24 32.36
C VAL A 8 1.36 -3.55 31.97
N THR A 9 0.58 -3.08 32.95
CA THR A 9 -0.69 -2.36 32.71
C THR A 9 -0.48 -0.91 32.25
N ASN A 10 0.76 -0.44 32.21
CA ASN A 10 1.21 0.83 31.64
C ASN A 10 2.48 0.58 30.81
N GLY A 11 2.34 -0.36 29.85
CA GLY A 11 3.45 -0.99 29.13
C GLY A 11 4.38 -0.04 28.38
N GLY A 12 3.91 1.17 28.04
CA GLY A 12 4.76 2.23 27.50
C GLY A 12 5.99 2.55 28.36
N LYS A 13 5.90 2.33 29.68
CA LYS A 13 7.03 2.48 30.63
C LYS A 13 8.07 1.36 30.53
N LEU A 14 7.71 0.25 29.90
CA LEU A 14 8.57 -0.93 29.68
C LEU A 14 9.16 -0.97 28.27
N THR A 15 8.74 -0.05 27.39
CA THR A 15 9.19 -0.01 26.00
C THR A 15 10.70 0.19 25.93
N LYS A 16 11.34 -0.71 25.19
CA LYS A 16 12.71 -0.55 24.72
C LYS A 16 12.65 -0.27 23.23
N ASP A 17 13.26 0.82 22.79
CA ASP A 17 13.25 1.18 21.37
C ASP A 17 13.80 0.03 20.51
N LEU A 18 13.24 -0.13 19.31
CA LEU A 18 13.74 -1.10 18.34
C LEU A 18 15.10 -0.67 17.80
N ILE A 19 15.96 -1.66 17.59
CA ILE A 19 17.17 -1.48 16.80
C ILE A 19 16.81 -1.82 15.36
N THR A 20 16.73 -0.82 14.48
CA THR A 20 16.42 -1.01 13.06
C THR A 20 17.69 -1.12 12.23
N PRO A 21 17.70 -1.95 11.17
CA PRO A 21 18.81 -1.97 10.22
C PRO A 21 18.81 -0.70 9.35
N ASN A 22 19.91 -0.46 8.63
CA ASN A 22 19.98 0.64 7.68
C ASN A 22 19.15 0.30 6.43
N ILE A 23 18.11 1.08 6.13
CA ILE A 23 17.21 0.81 4.99
C ILE A 23 17.93 0.84 3.63
N ASP A 24 19.06 1.55 3.51
CA ASP A 24 19.84 1.58 2.25
C ASP A 24 20.45 0.23 1.90
N ASP A 25 20.62 -0.67 2.86
CA ASP A 25 21.18 -2.01 2.63
C ASP A 25 20.18 -2.94 1.89
N TYR A 26 18.92 -2.52 1.78
CA TYR A 26 17.84 -3.24 1.09
C TYR A 26 17.38 -2.56 -0.19
N ALA A 27 18.07 -1.48 -0.61
CA ALA A 27 17.68 -0.72 -1.79
C ALA A 27 17.80 -1.57 -3.06
N LEU A 28 16.71 -1.68 -3.81
CA LEU A 28 16.77 -2.12 -5.21
C LEU A 28 17.31 -0.98 -6.08
N ASP A 29 18.16 -1.32 -7.05
CA ASP A 29 18.80 -0.34 -7.95
C ASP A 29 17.82 0.15 -9.02
N ASN A 30 16.94 1.07 -8.61
CA ASN A 30 15.88 1.63 -9.45
C ASN A 30 16.31 2.94 -10.15
N LYS A 31 17.60 3.12 -10.47
CA LYS A 31 18.08 4.30 -11.22
C LYS A 31 17.50 4.36 -12.63
N ASP A 32 17.33 3.20 -13.25
CA ASP A 32 16.57 3.03 -14.49
C ASP A 32 15.13 2.65 -14.11
N HIS A 33 14.28 3.65 -13.83
CA HIS A 33 12.91 3.46 -13.34
C HIS A 33 12.12 2.44 -14.18
N GLY A 34 11.48 1.46 -13.53
CA GLY A 34 10.63 0.46 -14.16
C GLY A 34 11.34 -0.63 -14.97
N LYS A 35 12.68 -0.70 -14.92
CA LYS A 35 13.48 -1.68 -15.67
C LYS A 35 13.49 -3.06 -15.04
N GLU A 36 13.77 -3.10 -13.74
CA GLU A 36 13.86 -4.33 -12.95
C GLU A 36 12.50 -4.66 -12.33
N ASP A 37 12.19 -5.96 -12.25
CA ASP A 37 11.02 -6.44 -11.53
C ASP A 37 11.45 -6.91 -10.13
N GLY A 38 10.61 -6.65 -9.12
CA GLY A 38 10.83 -6.99 -7.73
C GLY A 38 9.54 -7.44 -7.04
N SER A 39 9.66 -8.23 -5.97
CA SER A 39 8.54 -8.65 -5.12
C SER A 39 8.64 -7.93 -3.79
N ASP A 40 7.79 -6.91 -3.58
CA ASP A 40 7.92 -5.98 -2.47
C ASP A 40 7.90 -6.69 -1.11
N MET A 41 6.93 -7.56 -0.87
CA MET A 41 6.88 -8.35 0.37
C MET A 41 8.06 -9.31 0.54
N THR A 42 8.66 -9.83 -0.53
CA THR A 42 9.89 -10.64 -0.44
C THR A 42 11.05 -9.80 0.09
N GLU A 43 11.21 -8.57 -0.43
CA GLU A 43 12.24 -7.64 0.03
C GLU A 43 11.98 -7.17 1.47
N LEU A 44 10.72 -6.89 1.83
CA LEU A 44 10.35 -6.61 3.21
C LEU A 44 10.67 -7.79 4.16
N GLY A 45 10.52 -9.02 3.69
CA GLY A 45 10.91 -10.22 4.44
C GLY A 45 12.38 -10.22 4.86
N LYS A 46 13.28 -9.70 4.00
CA LYS A 46 14.72 -9.57 4.32
C LYS A 46 14.97 -8.50 5.39
N TYR A 47 14.27 -7.38 5.31
CA TYR A 47 14.31 -6.35 6.34
C TYR A 47 13.81 -6.89 7.70
N ILE A 48 12.71 -7.64 7.69
CA ILE A 48 12.12 -8.25 8.89
C ILE A 48 13.06 -9.29 9.52
N ARG A 49 13.75 -10.10 8.70
CA ARG A 49 14.77 -11.05 9.18
C ARG A 49 15.82 -10.32 10.02
N ASP A 50 16.42 -9.27 9.49
CA ASP A 50 17.49 -8.56 10.19
C ASP A 50 16.97 -7.76 11.39
N LEU A 51 15.73 -7.27 11.33
CA LEU A 51 15.06 -6.66 12.47
C LEU A 51 14.86 -7.67 13.63
N ILE A 52 14.55 -8.93 13.32
CA ILE A 52 14.46 -10.01 14.31
C ILE A 52 15.83 -10.24 14.97
N GLU A 53 16.87 -10.37 14.16
CA GLU A 53 18.24 -10.65 14.63
C GLU A 53 18.77 -9.51 15.50
N LEU A 54 18.65 -8.25 15.06
CA LEU A 54 19.07 -7.07 15.82
C LEU A 54 18.37 -6.93 17.17
N ASN A 55 17.17 -7.51 17.31
CA ASN A 55 16.37 -7.42 18.53
C ASN A 55 16.27 -8.75 19.30
N LYS A 56 17.15 -9.72 19.02
CA LYS A 56 17.15 -11.05 19.68
C LYS A 56 17.37 -10.96 21.20
N ASP A 57 18.21 -10.03 21.66
CA ASP A 57 18.51 -9.85 23.08
C ASP A 57 17.40 -9.08 23.79
N ASN A 58 16.84 -8.05 23.13
CA ASN A 58 15.70 -7.29 23.64
C ASN A 58 14.42 -8.13 23.67
N LYS A 59 14.32 -9.11 22.77
CA LYS A 59 13.15 -9.97 22.56
C LYS A 59 11.87 -9.16 22.38
N ASN A 60 11.93 -7.95 21.86
CA ASN A 60 10.83 -6.98 21.78
C ASN A 60 10.16 -6.91 20.40
N PHE A 61 10.54 -7.74 19.42
CA PHE A 61 9.91 -7.75 18.08
C PHE A 61 9.29 -9.12 17.69
N ARG A 62 8.06 -9.16 17.16
CA ARG A 62 7.38 -10.38 16.67
C ARG A 62 6.51 -10.09 15.44
N GLY A 63 6.26 -11.12 14.64
CA GLY A 63 5.32 -11.09 13.51
C GLY A 63 4.18 -12.10 13.70
N TRP A 64 3.01 -11.76 13.17
CA TRP A 64 1.80 -12.59 13.16
C TRP A 64 1.23 -12.73 11.76
N GLY A 65 0.59 -13.86 11.48
CA GLY A 65 -0.17 -14.12 10.26
C GLY A 65 -1.07 -15.35 10.39
N PRO A 66 -2.20 -15.44 9.69
CA PRO A 66 -3.19 -16.49 9.92
C PRO A 66 -2.95 -17.67 8.99
N ASP A 67 -1.78 -18.33 9.08
CA ASP A 67 -1.28 -19.33 8.12
C ASP A 67 -0.93 -18.75 6.73
N GLU A 68 -0.52 -17.48 6.71
CA GLU A 68 -0.29 -16.74 5.46
C GLU A 68 1.12 -16.18 5.34
N THR A 69 2.00 -16.30 6.34
CA THR A 69 3.33 -15.65 6.30
C THR A 69 4.15 -16.05 5.06
N LEU A 70 4.14 -17.34 4.68
CA LEU A 70 4.78 -17.79 3.44
C LEU A 70 4.02 -17.35 2.19
N SER A 71 2.68 -17.38 2.22
CA SER A 71 1.86 -16.98 1.07
C SER A 71 1.99 -15.49 0.74
N ASN A 72 2.10 -14.66 1.78
CA ASN A 72 2.41 -13.23 1.73
C ASN A 72 3.91 -12.96 1.50
N LYS A 73 4.70 -13.97 1.11
CA LYS A 73 6.11 -13.86 0.68
C LYS A 73 7.10 -13.35 1.73
N LEU A 74 6.77 -13.41 3.02
CA LEU A 74 7.68 -13.06 4.12
C LEU A 74 8.66 -14.19 4.49
N GLY A 75 8.95 -15.09 3.55
CA GLY A 75 9.70 -16.33 3.81
C GLY A 75 11.13 -16.12 4.31
N ALA A 76 11.78 -15.01 3.93
CA ALA A 76 13.13 -14.68 4.38
C ALA A 76 13.22 -14.50 5.91
N ALA A 77 12.12 -14.15 6.59
CA ALA A 77 12.09 -14.10 8.04
C ALA A 77 12.42 -15.46 8.68
N PHE A 78 12.14 -16.57 8.00
CA PHE A 78 12.42 -17.92 8.52
C PHE A 78 13.89 -18.35 8.42
N GLU A 79 14.76 -17.50 7.87
CA GLU A 79 16.21 -17.73 7.89
C GLU A 79 16.78 -17.57 9.32
N ASP A 80 16.23 -16.63 10.11
CA ASP A 80 16.68 -16.33 11.48
C ASP A 80 15.70 -16.76 12.58
N THR A 81 14.51 -17.26 12.21
CA THR A 81 13.52 -17.76 13.16
C THR A 81 12.67 -18.89 12.57
N LYS A 82 11.85 -19.49 13.43
CA LYS A 82 10.78 -20.43 13.05
C LYS A 82 9.42 -19.88 13.48
N ARG A 83 8.35 -20.56 13.06
CA ARG A 83 7.02 -20.43 13.65
C ARG A 83 7.04 -21.05 15.04
N GLN A 84 6.50 -20.34 16.02
CA GLN A 84 6.36 -20.90 17.36
C GLN A 84 5.20 -21.92 17.41
N TRP A 85 5.51 -23.16 17.76
CA TRP A 85 4.57 -24.29 17.78
C TRP A 85 4.88 -25.23 18.95
N MET A 86 3.87 -25.56 19.75
CA MET A 86 4.05 -26.30 21.01
C MET A 86 3.65 -27.77 20.94
N GLU A 87 2.84 -28.16 19.95
CA GLU A 87 2.45 -29.56 19.75
C GLU A 87 3.61 -30.37 19.13
N PRO A 88 3.50 -31.71 19.06
CA PRO A 88 4.48 -32.53 18.37
C PRO A 88 4.73 -32.04 16.93
N ILE A 89 6.00 -32.11 16.51
CA ILE A 89 6.46 -31.75 15.16
C ILE A 89 6.84 -33.05 14.43
N HIS A 90 6.29 -33.25 13.25
CA HIS A 90 6.43 -34.44 12.42
C HIS A 90 7.17 -34.12 11.11
N GLU A 91 8.48 -33.98 11.18
CA GLU A 91 9.33 -33.80 9.99
C GLU A 91 9.38 -35.10 9.15
N PRO A 92 9.36 -35.02 7.79
CA PRO A 92 9.42 -33.81 6.97
C PRO A 92 8.04 -33.26 6.54
N ASN A 93 6.95 -33.73 7.15
CA ASN A 93 5.59 -33.25 6.82
C ASN A 93 5.38 -31.81 7.29
N ASP A 94 5.83 -31.51 8.51
CA ASP A 94 5.88 -30.16 9.05
C ASP A 94 7.16 -29.44 8.60
N ALA A 95 7.11 -28.11 8.48
CA ALA A 95 8.28 -27.31 8.13
C ALA A 95 8.33 -25.97 8.87
N LEU A 96 9.54 -25.53 9.21
CA LEU A 96 9.82 -24.23 9.85
C LEU A 96 9.11 -24.05 11.19
N LEU A 97 8.83 -25.15 11.92
CA LEU A 97 8.23 -25.13 13.26
C LEU A 97 9.29 -25.33 14.35
N ALA A 98 9.11 -24.66 15.49
CA ALA A 98 9.85 -24.94 16.73
C ALA A 98 9.08 -24.46 17.97
N PRO A 99 9.35 -25.01 19.17
CA PRO A 99 8.76 -24.55 20.42
C PRO A 99 9.09 -23.08 20.76
N GLN A 100 10.08 -22.50 20.09
CA GLN A 100 10.43 -21.09 20.21
C GLN A 100 10.60 -20.49 18.81
N GLY A 101 9.91 -19.39 18.56
CA GLY A 101 9.93 -18.68 17.29
C GLY A 101 9.49 -17.24 17.48
N ARG A 102 9.86 -16.34 16.58
CA ARG A 102 9.47 -14.92 16.55
C ARG A 102 8.29 -14.65 15.63
N ILE A 103 7.94 -15.61 14.78
CA ILE A 103 6.72 -15.62 13.98
C ILE A 103 5.68 -16.51 14.67
N ILE A 104 4.45 -16.01 14.79
CA ILE A 104 3.27 -16.79 15.18
C ILE A 104 2.39 -16.86 13.93
N ASP A 105 2.34 -18.04 13.30
CA ASP A 105 1.68 -18.20 11.99
C ASP A 105 0.83 -19.48 11.89
N SER A 106 0.88 -20.35 12.89
CA SER A 106 0.30 -21.70 12.81
C SER A 106 -1.14 -21.78 13.32
N MET A 107 -1.87 -20.67 13.28
CA MET A 107 -3.26 -20.59 13.69
C MET A 107 -4.03 -19.75 12.70
N LEU A 108 -5.00 -20.37 12.01
CA LEU A 108 -5.83 -19.71 11.01
C LEU A 108 -6.94 -18.91 11.71
N SER A 109 -6.58 -17.76 12.29
CA SER A 109 -7.52 -16.86 12.95
C SER A 109 -6.98 -15.44 13.07
N GLU A 110 -7.51 -14.53 12.27
CA GLU A 110 -7.16 -13.10 12.30
C GLU A 110 -7.43 -12.50 13.68
N HIS A 111 -8.52 -12.93 14.36
CA HIS A 111 -8.85 -12.49 15.72
C HIS A 111 -7.72 -12.77 16.71
N MET A 112 -7.08 -13.93 16.59
CA MET A 112 -6.04 -14.33 17.51
C MET A 112 -4.74 -13.60 17.20
N ASP A 113 -4.40 -13.41 15.93
CA ASP A 113 -3.21 -12.67 15.51
C ASP A 113 -3.30 -11.20 15.89
N GLU A 114 -4.41 -10.54 15.59
CA GLU A 114 -4.68 -9.16 15.99
C GLU A 114 -4.68 -9.03 17.52
N GLY A 115 -5.44 -9.88 18.23
CA GLY A 115 -5.53 -9.82 19.69
C GLY A 115 -4.17 -10.04 20.39
N MET A 116 -3.34 -10.94 19.86
CA MET A 116 -1.99 -11.14 20.37
C MET A 116 -1.08 -9.94 20.08
N LEU A 117 -1.15 -9.37 18.88
CA LEU A 117 -0.38 -8.18 18.52
C LEU A 117 -0.79 -6.97 19.38
N GLU A 118 -2.08 -6.71 19.53
CA GLU A 118 -2.60 -5.65 20.40
C GLU A 118 -2.05 -5.76 21.82
N ALA A 119 -2.16 -6.95 22.44
CA ALA A 119 -1.64 -7.20 23.78
C ALA A 119 -0.12 -7.02 23.85
N TYR A 120 0.59 -7.42 22.80
CA TYR A 120 2.04 -7.28 22.70
C TYR A 120 2.48 -5.81 22.62
N ASN A 121 1.78 -5.00 21.82
CA ASN A 121 2.01 -3.56 21.73
C ASN A 121 1.65 -2.84 23.03
N LEU A 122 0.48 -3.12 23.61
CA LEU A 122 0.02 -2.51 24.86
C LEU A 122 0.92 -2.80 26.05
N THR A 123 1.73 -3.85 25.97
CA THR A 123 2.74 -4.23 26.96
C THR A 123 4.16 -3.77 26.62
N GLY A 124 4.31 -2.85 25.64
CA GLY A 124 5.54 -2.10 25.36
C GLY A 124 6.46 -2.73 24.31
N ARG A 125 5.96 -3.66 23.49
CA ARG A 125 6.78 -4.36 22.48
C ARG A 125 6.25 -4.07 21.08
N TYR A 126 7.00 -4.46 20.06
CA TYR A 126 6.76 -4.07 18.67
C TYR A 126 6.43 -5.28 17.80
N GLY A 127 5.65 -5.08 16.77
CA GLY A 127 5.37 -6.14 15.83
C GLY A 127 4.47 -5.71 14.70
N PHE A 128 4.12 -6.70 13.88
CA PHE A 128 3.20 -6.54 12.77
C PHE A 128 2.30 -7.76 12.63
N PHE A 129 1.14 -7.54 12.04
CA PHE A 129 0.21 -8.59 11.60
C PHE A 129 0.01 -8.46 10.10
N ALA A 130 0.37 -9.48 9.33
CA ALA A 130 0.16 -9.51 7.88
C ALA A 130 -0.95 -10.49 7.52
N SER A 131 -1.91 -10.03 6.73
CA SER A 131 -3.04 -10.85 6.28
C SER A 131 -3.39 -10.54 4.83
N TYR A 132 -4.13 -11.45 4.19
CA TYR A 132 -4.86 -11.16 2.96
C TYR A 132 -5.82 -9.99 3.18
N GLU A 133 -5.81 -9.05 2.25
CA GLU A 133 -6.51 -7.77 2.38
C GLU A 133 -8.00 -7.92 2.75
N SER A 134 -8.73 -8.79 2.05
CA SER A 134 -10.15 -9.02 2.29
C SER A 134 -10.44 -9.61 3.67
N PHE A 135 -9.54 -10.44 4.21
CA PHE A 135 -9.74 -11.13 5.48
C PHE A 135 -9.20 -10.37 6.67
N LEU A 136 -8.30 -9.40 6.46
CA LEU A 136 -7.97 -8.42 7.50
C LEU A 136 -9.23 -7.66 7.98
N ARG A 137 -10.30 -7.62 7.17
CA ARG A 137 -11.60 -7.06 7.56
C ARG A 137 -12.35 -7.87 8.62
N VAL A 138 -12.01 -9.14 8.83
CA VAL A 138 -12.52 -9.95 9.95
C VAL A 138 -12.29 -9.25 11.28
N VAL A 139 -11.19 -8.49 11.40
CA VAL A 139 -10.81 -7.78 12.63
C VAL A 139 -11.12 -6.28 12.61
N ASP A 140 -11.97 -5.79 11.69
CA ASP A 140 -12.39 -4.37 11.63
C ASP A 140 -12.86 -3.84 13.00
N SER A 141 -13.61 -4.67 13.72
CA SER A 141 -14.13 -4.31 15.04
C SER A 141 -13.04 -4.26 16.12
N MET A 142 -11.99 -5.08 16.02
CA MET A 142 -10.85 -5.06 16.94
C MET A 142 -10.01 -3.81 16.70
N LEU A 143 -9.66 -3.52 15.45
CA LEU A 143 -9.00 -2.27 15.05
C LEU A 143 -9.75 -1.03 15.56
N THR A 144 -11.09 -1.08 15.51
CA THR A 144 -11.94 -0.01 16.07
C THR A 144 -11.78 0.14 17.58
N GLN A 145 -11.73 -0.97 18.34
CA GLN A 145 -11.57 -0.92 19.78
C GLN A 145 -10.15 -0.48 20.16
N HIS A 146 -9.13 -0.94 19.44
CA HIS A 146 -7.76 -0.49 19.63
C HIS A 146 -7.64 1.02 19.41
N PHE A 147 -8.21 1.53 18.31
CA PHE A 147 -8.29 2.98 18.05
C PHE A 147 -8.96 3.74 19.22
N LYS A 148 -10.11 3.26 19.71
CA LYS A 148 -10.82 3.90 20.83
C LYS A 148 -9.97 3.90 22.09
N TRP A 149 -9.22 2.82 22.34
CA TRP A 149 -8.28 2.74 23.44
C TRP A 149 -7.13 3.76 23.29
N LEU A 150 -6.49 3.83 22.13
CA LEU A 150 -5.42 4.81 21.85
C LEU A 150 -5.93 6.23 22.06
N ARG A 151 -7.04 6.61 21.42
CA ARG A 151 -7.63 7.94 21.54
C ARG A 151 -7.94 8.31 22.99
N ASN A 152 -8.54 7.40 23.76
CA ASN A 152 -8.89 7.69 25.15
C ASN A 152 -7.66 7.72 26.08
N SER A 153 -6.73 6.79 25.87
CA SER A 153 -5.53 6.69 26.70
C SER A 153 -4.56 7.85 26.47
N HIS A 154 -4.35 8.27 25.22
CA HIS A 154 -3.49 9.39 24.88
C HIS A 154 -4.18 10.74 25.18
N GLY A 155 -5.45 10.91 24.78
CA GLY A 155 -6.15 12.19 24.87
C GLY A 155 -6.68 12.56 26.27
N GLU A 156 -7.05 11.57 27.09
CA GLU A 156 -7.77 11.83 28.36
C GLU A 156 -7.02 11.32 29.60
N THR A 157 -5.91 10.57 29.43
CA THR A 157 -5.25 9.82 30.52
C THR A 157 -3.75 10.14 30.62
N PRO A 158 -3.33 11.32 31.11
CA PRO A 158 -1.95 11.83 30.99
C PRO A 158 -0.88 11.03 31.76
N TRP A 159 -1.28 10.16 32.69
CA TRP A 159 -0.34 9.30 33.43
C TRP A 159 0.02 8.02 32.67
N ARG A 160 -0.68 7.71 31.58
CA ARG A 160 -0.41 6.54 30.75
C ARG A 160 0.70 6.87 29.75
N ALA A 161 1.71 6.02 29.70
CA ALA A 161 2.85 6.18 28.80
C ALA A 161 2.51 5.67 27.40
N ASP A 162 3.18 6.24 26.40
CA ASP A 162 2.97 5.89 25.01
C ASP A 162 3.40 4.47 24.68
N VAL A 163 2.57 3.79 23.91
CA VAL A 163 2.80 2.41 23.46
C VAL A 163 3.27 2.40 22.01
N PRO A 164 4.08 1.41 21.61
CA PRO A 164 4.35 1.13 20.19
C PRO A 164 3.07 1.05 19.37
N SER A 165 3.13 1.53 18.14
CA SER A 165 1.99 1.48 17.21
C SER A 165 1.63 0.05 16.83
N LEU A 166 0.34 -0.14 16.54
CA LEU A 166 -0.20 -1.32 15.91
C LEU A 166 0.09 -1.25 14.41
N ASN A 167 0.79 -2.24 13.84
CA ASN A 167 1.14 -2.25 12.41
C ASN A 167 0.46 -3.45 11.74
N VAL A 168 -0.45 -3.17 10.82
CA VAL A 168 -1.16 -4.19 10.04
C VAL A 168 -0.83 -4.04 8.57
N ILE A 169 -0.53 -5.16 7.91
CA ILE A 169 -0.16 -5.23 6.50
C ILE A 169 -1.27 -5.98 5.76
N ALA A 170 -1.92 -5.30 4.82
CA ALA A 170 -2.80 -5.91 3.85
C ALA A 170 -1.99 -6.25 2.60
N SER A 171 -1.71 -7.54 2.40
CA SER A 171 -1.12 -8.05 1.16
C SER A 171 -2.09 -9.02 0.49
N SER A 172 -1.65 -9.69 -0.59
CA SER A 172 -2.55 -10.52 -1.40
C SER A 172 -3.83 -9.74 -1.72
N THR A 173 -3.65 -8.56 -2.28
CA THR A 173 -4.69 -7.54 -2.38
C THR A 173 -5.79 -7.93 -3.37
N ALA A 174 -6.85 -7.13 -3.47
CA ALA A 174 -7.93 -7.34 -4.43
C ALA A 174 -7.44 -7.57 -5.89
N PHE A 175 -6.28 -7.02 -6.27
CA PHE A 175 -5.68 -7.20 -7.60
C PHE A 175 -4.62 -8.32 -7.69
N GLN A 176 -4.42 -9.10 -6.63
CA GLN A 176 -3.38 -10.14 -6.51
C GLN A 176 -3.90 -11.48 -5.94
N GLN A 177 -5.15 -11.83 -6.27
CA GLN A 177 -5.87 -13.02 -5.79
C GLN A 177 -6.11 -14.07 -6.88
N ASP A 178 -5.04 -14.38 -7.63
CA ASP A 178 -5.04 -15.20 -8.85
C ASP A 178 -5.74 -16.56 -8.71
N HIS A 179 -5.60 -17.23 -7.55
CA HIS A 179 -6.13 -18.58 -7.31
C HIS A 179 -7.47 -18.63 -6.58
N ASN A 180 -7.94 -17.48 -6.09
CA ASN A 180 -9.02 -17.41 -5.11
C ASN A 180 -10.27 -16.69 -5.65
N GLY A 181 -10.08 -15.65 -6.47
CA GLY A 181 -11.17 -14.93 -7.13
C GLY A 181 -11.94 -13.97 -6.22
N TYR A 182 -13.22 -13.79 -6.54
CA TYR A 182 -14.04 -12.66 -6.06
C TYR A 182 -14.20 -12.56 -4.53
N SER A 183 -14.31 -13.69 -3.81
CA SER A 183 -14.48 -13.68 -2.35
C SER A 183 -13.29 -13.13 -1.57
N HIS A 184 -12.16 -12.92 -2.24
CA HIS A 184 -10.93 -12.39 -1.65
C HIS A 184 -10.65 -10.93 -2.06
N GLN A 185 -11.68 -10.21 -2.53
CA GLN A 185 -11.54 -8.86 -3.08
C GLN A 185 -12.39 -7.87 -2.28
N ASP A 186 -11.82 -7.31 -1.20
CA ASP A 186 -12.42 -6.19 -0.45
C ASP A 186 -11.31 -5.29 0.10
N PRO A 187 -10.93 -4.20 -0.62
CA PRO A 187 -9.93 -3.24 -0.16
C PRO A 187 -10.52 -2.17 0.79
N GLY A 188 -11.72 -2.38 1.34
CA GLY A 188 -12.49 -1.39 2.10
C GLY A 188 -11.98 -1.11 3.51
N ILE A 189 -10.97 -1.84 3.99
CA ILE A 189 -10.34 -1.57 5.29
C ILE A 189 -9.76 -0.15 5.38
N ILE A 190 -9.30 0.41 4.26
CA ILE A 190 -8.78 1.79 4.20
C ILE A 190 -9.91 2.78 4.54
N SER A 191 -11.08 2.62 3.91
CA SER A 191 -12.25 3.46 4.18
C SER A 191 -12.68 3.37 5.63
N HIS A 192 -12.75 2.15 6.19
CA HIS A 192 -13.08 1.93 7.59
C HIS A 192 -12.14 2.69 8.53
N LEU A 193 -10.83 2.59 8.34
CA LEU A 193 -9.86 3.29 9.20
C LEU A 193 -9.85 4.81 8.97
N ALA A 194 -10.11 5.28 7.75
CA ALA A 194 -10.16 6.70 7.39
C ALA A 194 -11.32 7.49 8.05
N GLU A 195 -12.35 6.79 8.55
CA GLU A 195 -13.44 7.38 9.32
C GLU A 195 -13.09 7.66 10.79
N LYS A 196 -12.01 7.06 11.29
CA LYS A 196 -11.56 7.27 12.67
C LYS A 196 -10.81 8.60 12.77
N LYS A 197 -10.44 9.04 13.98
CA LYS A 197 -9.62 10.26 14.13
C LYS A 197 -8.24 10.01 13.52
N THR A 198 -7.98 10.63 12.38
CA THR A 198 -6.76 10.46 11.57
C THR A 198 -5.47 10.85 12.28
N GLU A 199 -5.55 11.63 13.37
CA GLU A 199 -4.46 11.82 14.34
C GLU A 199 -3.79 10.48 14.74
N TYR A 200 -4.60 9.42 14.93
CA TYR A 200 -4.19 8.09 15.41
C TYR A 200 -4.08 7.01 14.31
N VAL A 201 -4.28 7.37 13.04
CA VAL A 201 -4.34 6.39 11.93
C VAL A 201 -3.42 6.81 10.80
N ARG A 202 -2.73 5.85 10.21
CA ARG A 202 -1.99 6.02 8.95
C ARG A 202 -2.46 4.97 7.96
N ALA A 203 -2.63 5.37 6.70
CA ALA A 203 -2.91 4.46 5.60
C ALA A 203 -1.85 4.68 4.51
N TYR A 204 -0.93 3.73 4.40
CA TYR A 204 0.20 3.78 3.49
C TYR A 204 -0.01 2.86 2.29
N LEU A 205 0.20 3.38 1.08
CA LEU A 205 0.06 2.66 -0.18
C LEU A 205 1.35 2.76 -1.01
N PRO A 206 2.45 2.14 -0.57
CA PRO A 206 3.71 2.11 -1.32
C PRO A 206 3.50 1.56 -2.74
N GLY A 207 4.16 2.18 -3.72
CA GLY A 207 4.10 1.77 -5.12
C GLY A 207 5.08 0.65 -5.50
N ASP A 208 6.12 0.43 -4.69
CA ASP A 208 7.21 -0.53 -4.93
C ASP A 208 7.94 -0.95 -3.62
N ALA A 209 8.95 -1.83 -3.75
CA ALA A 209 9.69 -2.39 -2.62
C ALA A 209 10.46 -1.34 -1.81
N ASN A 210 11.16 -0.41 -2.47
CA ASN A 210 11.91 0.64 -1.78
C ASN A 210 10.97 1.52 -0.94
N THR A 211 9.81 1.88 -1.49
CA THR A 211 8.79 2.65 -0.77
C THR A 211 8.17 1.83 0.37
N LEU A 212 7.94 0.53 0.18
CA LEU A 212 7.43 -0.36 1.24
C LEU A 212 8.41 -0.48 2.41
N ILE A 213 9.71 -0.68 2.14
CA ILE A 213 10.74 -0.79 3.19
C ILE A 213 10.83 0.51 3.98
N ALA A 214 10.91 1.66 3.30
CA ALA A 214 10.95 2.97 3.96
C ALA A 214 9.65 3.24 4.77
N THR A 215 8.49 2.81 4.25
CA THR A 215 7.21 2.90 4.95
C THR A 215 7.20 2.06 6.22
N PHE A 216 7.61 0.80 6.13
CA PHE A 216 7.62 -0.12 7.26
C PHE A 216 8.62 0.32 8.33
N ASP A 217 9.81 0.77 7.96
CA ASP A 217 10.81 1.32 8.89
C ASP A 217 10.24 2.51 9.69
N LYS A 218 9.58 3.46 9.02
CA LYS A 218 8.90 4.58 9.69
C LYS A 218 7.75 4.10 10.59
N ALA A 219 6.92 3.19 10.10
CA ALA A 219 5.73 2.72 10.80
C ALA A 219 6.10 1.95 12.07
N ILE A 220 7.03 0.99 11.99
CA ILE A 220 7.39 0.12 13.11
C ILE A 220 8.03 0.89 14.27
N GLN A 221 8.68 2.03 14.00
CA GLN A 221 9.27 2.89 15.02
C GLN A 221 8.26 3.84 15.69
N SER A 222 7.06 3.99 15.11
CA SER A 222 6.06 4.93 15.61
C SER A 222 5.39 4.47 16.91
N LYS A 223 4.74 5.42 17.60
CA LYS A 223 3.97 5.19 18.83
C LYS A 223 2.58 5.77 18.68
N GLN A 224 1.59 5.18 19.38
CA GLN A 224 0.21 5.65 19.44
C GLN A 224 -0.56 5.70 18.11
N LEU A 225 -0.19 4.87 17.13
CA LEU A 225 -0.88 4.82 15.84
C LEU A 225 -1.41 3.41 15.55
N ILE A 226 -2.43 3.36 14.70
CA ILE A 226 -2.70 2.21 13.82
C ILE A 226 -2.12 2.55 12.45
N ASN A 227 -1.11 1.79 12.02
CA ASN A 227 -0.53 1.89 10.69
C ASN A 227 -1.07 0.75 9.83
N LEU A 228 -1.87 1.10 8.82
CA LEU A 228 -2.26 0.19 7.75
C LEU A 228 -1.29 0.37 6.59
N ILE A 229 -0.68 -0.72 6.13
CA ILE A 229 0.24 -0.75 4.99
C ILE A 229 -0.35 -1.69 3.94
N ILE A 230 -0.63 -1.17 2.75
CA ILE A 230 -1.07 -1.96 1.60
C ILE A 230 0.16 -2.34 0.79
N ALA A 231 0.42 -3.64 0.60
CA ALA A 231 1.67 -4.12 0.02
C ALA A 231 1.48 -5.19 -1.06
N SER A 232 2.09 -4.98 -2.22
CA SER A 232 2.19 -5.98 -3.29
C SER A 232 3.08 -7.16 -2.89
N LYS A 233 2.71 -8.38 -3.28
CA LYS A 233 3.57 -9.56 -3.14
C LYS A 233 4.08 -10.09 -4.48
N HIS A 234 3.40 -9.81 -5.57
CA HIS A 234 3.79 -10.31 -6.88
C HIS A 234 5.00 -9.56 -7.45
N PRO A 235 5.80 -10.19 -8.32
CA PRO A 235 6.81 -9.48 -9.10
C PRO A 235 6.16 -8.37 -9.93
N ARG A 236 6.68 -7.14 -9.79
CA ARG A 236 6.22 -5.94 -10.49
C ARG A 236 7.41 -5.02 -10.81
N PRO A 237 7.31 -4.16 -11.84
CA PRO A 237 8.32 -3.15 -12.10
C PRO A 237 8.56 -2.29 -10.87
N GLN A 238 9.83 -1.96 -10.61
CA GLN A 238 10.26 -1.19 -9.47
C GLN A 238 10.58 0.25 -9.90
N TRP A 239 10.10 1.25 -9.15
CA TRP A 239 9.94 2.61 -9.67
C TRP A 239 10.90 3.59 -9.03
N PHE A 240 10.94 3.64 -7.71
CA PHE A 240 11.57 4.71 -6.95
C PHE A 240 12.91 4.24 -6.41
N THR A 241 13.93 5.07 -6.57
CA THR A 241 15.17 4.92 -5.81
C THR A 241 14.89 5.02 -4.31
N MET A 242 15.77 4.47 -3.46
CA MET A 242 15.59 4.56 -2.01
C MET A 242 15.52 6.03 -1.52
N ASP A 243 16.24 6.96 -2.17
CA ASP A 243 16.16 8.38 -1.84
C ASP A 243 14.80 9.00 -2.21
N GLU A 244 14.21 8.62 -3.34
CA GLU A 244 12.85 9.03 -3.71
C GLU A 244 11.82 8.44 -2.75
N ALA A 245 11.93 7.14 -2.44
CA ALA A 245 11.08 6.44 -1.49
C ALA A 245 11.09 7.12 -0.10
N LYS A 246 12.28 7.44 0.43
CA LYS A 246 12.43 8.19 1.69
C LYS A 246 11.72 9.55 1.65
N ARG A 247 11.83 10.29 0.53
CA ARG A 247 11.13 11.57 0.35
C ARG A 247 9.61 11.38 0.31
N LEU A 248 9.12 10.44 -0.51
CA LEU A 248 7.70 10.12 -0.63
C LEU A 248 7.08 9.67 0.70
N VAL A 249 7.79 8.86 1.48
CA VAL A 249 7.32 8.39 2.80
C VAL A 249 7.36 9.51 3.84
N ARG A 250 8.37 10.39 3.82
CA ARG A 250 8.46 11.54 4.71
C ARG A 250 7.31 12.52 4.43
N ASP A 251 7.14 12.88 3.17
CA ASP A 251 6.22 13.94 2.73
C ASP A 251 4.80 13.41 2.50
N GLY A 252 4.63 12.10 2.38
CA GLY A 252 3.38 11.37 2.16
C GLY A 252 2.90 11.38 0.71
N LEU A 253 3.42 12.26 -0.13
CA LEU A 253 3.19 12.33 -1.57
C LEU A 253 4.30 13.15 -2.23
N GLY A 254 4.41 13.07 -3.56
CA GLY A 254 5.34 13.92 -4.32
C GLY A 254 5.01 13.96 -5.81
N VAL A 255 5.38 15.07 -6.45
CA VAL A 255 5.46 15.14 -7.92
C VAL A 255 6.67 14.32 -8.37
N ILE A 256 6.48 13.50 -9.39
CA ILE A 256 7.51 12.63 -9.94
C ILE A 256 8.03 13.27 -11.22
N ASP A 257 9.17 13.94 -11.13
CA ASP A 257 9.71 14.76 -12.22
C ASP A 257 9.97 13.94 -13.49
N TRP A 258 10.53 12.73 -13.38
CA TRP A 258 10.82 11.86 -14.52
C TRP A 258 9.58 11.30 -15.23
N ALA A 259 8.41 11.40 -14.59
CA ALA A 259 7.11 11.00 -15.13
C ALA A 259 6.20 12.21 -15.46
N SER A 260 6.73 13.44 -15.35
CA SER A 260 5.98 14.69 -15.61
C SER A 260 6.55 15.44 -16.82
N THR A 261 5.68 16.08 -17.59
CA THR A 261 6.01 16.90 -18.77
C THR A 261 5.55 18.36 -18.65
N ASP A 262 4.98 18.75 -17.50
CA ASP A 262 4.55 20.13 -17.25
C ASP A 262 5.72 21.10 -17.00
N HIS A 263 6.90 20.58 -16.65
CA HIS A 263 8.13 21.35 -16.38
C HIS A 263 7.94 22.52 -15.40
N GLY A 264 7.05 22.34 -14.41
CA GLY A 264 6.72 23.38 -13.43
C GLY A 264 5.73 24.44 -13.92
N GLU A 265 5.21 24.31 -15.14
CA GLU A 265 4.08 25.09 -15.62
C GLU A 265 2.74 24.48 -15.16
N GLU A 266 1.64 25.13 -15.51
CA GLU A 266 0.31 24.58 -15.26
C GLU A 266 0.06 23.37 -16.18
N PRO A 267 -0.30 22.18 -15.65
CA PRO A 267 -0.52 20.99 -16.46
C PRO A 267 -1.86 21.08 -17.22
N ASP A 268 -1.96 20.32 -18.31
CA ASP A 268 -3.24 20.06 -18.98
C ASP A 268 -4.04 19.00 -18.21
N VAL A 269 -3.34 18.03 -17.61
CA VAL A 269 -3.92 16.94 -16.82
C VAL A 269 -2.97 16.52 -15.71
N VAL A 270 -3.53 16.18 -14.54
CA VAL A 270 -2.81 15.58 -13.41
C VAL A 270 -3.12 14.09 -13.37
N PHE A 271 -2.10 13.24 -13.32
CA PHE A 271 -2.20 11.84 -12.93
C PHE A 271 -1.78 11.70 -11.47
N ALA A 272 -2.64 11.12 -10.64
CA ALA A 272 -2.34 10.83 -9.24
C ALA A 272 -2.55 9.35 -8.95
N THR A 273 -1.64 8.74 -8.20
CA THR A 273 -1.68 7.30 -7.91
C THR A 273 -1.48 7.00 -6.44
N ALA A 274 -2.17 5.99 -5.93
CA ALA A 274 -1.89 5.40 -4.61
C ALA A 274 -2.03 3.87 -4.68
N GLY A 275 -0.93 3.15 -4.46
CA GLY A 275 -0.84 1.68 -4.59
C GLY A 275 0.00 1.21 -5.77
N SER A 276 0.38 -0.07 -5.77
CA SER A 276 1.29 -0.68 -6.75
C SER A 276 0.68 -0.79 -8.15
N GLU A 277 -0.46 -1.47 -8.30
CA GLU A 277 -1.18 -1.58 -9.58
C GLU A 277 -1.60 -0.21 -10.14
N PRO A 278 -2.21 0.70 -9.35
CA PRO A 278 -2.54 2.05 -9.82
C PRO A 278 -1.34 2.84 -10.35
N THR A 279 -0.18 2.72 -9.70
CA THR A 279 1.06 3.40 -10.12
C THR A 279 1.53 2.86 -11.47
N THR A 280 1.59 1.54 -11.61
CA THR A 280 2.02 0.88 -12.85
C THR A 280 1.12 1.25 -14.04
N GLU A 281 -0.20 1.16 -13.86
CA GLU A 281 -1.14 1.44 -14.95
C GLU A 281 -1.16 2.92 -15.35
N SER A 282 -0.99 3.82 -14.39
CA SER A 282 -0.91 5.26 -14.68
C SER A 282 0.37 5.62 -15.41
N LEU A 283 1.52 5.04 -15.05
CA LEU A 283 2.78 5.26 -15.77
C LEU A 283 2.69 4.73 -17.22
N ALA A 284 2.04 3.59 -17.42
CA ALA A 284 1.77 3.09 -18.75
C ALA A 284 0.81 4.00 -19.55
N ALA A 285 -0.22 4.55 -18.90
CA ALA A 285 -1.12 5.52 -19.52
C ALA A 285 -0.37 6.81 -19.93
N VAL A 286 0.49 7.35 -19.05
CA VAL A 286 1.35 8.50 -19.33
C VAL A 286 2.29 8.21 -20.51
N SER A 287 2.88 7.01 -20.58
CA SER A 287 3.72 6.60 -21.71
C SER A 287 2.96 6.63 -23.04
N ILE A 288 1.72 6.15 -23.06
CA ILE A 288 0.86 6.15 -24.25
C ILE A 288 0.50 7.60 -24.63
N LEU A 289 0.08 8.41 -23.67
CA LEU A 289 -0.29 9.81 -23.91
C LEU A 289 0.89 10.62 -24.45
N HIS A 290 2.07 10.53 -23.82
CA HIS A 290 3.27 11.23 -24.28
C HIS A 290 3.70 10.81 -25.69
N ALA A 291 3.59 9.53 -26.01
CA ALA A 291 3.93 9.03 -27.35
C ALA A 291 2.99 9.57 -28.44
N ARG A 292 1.71 9.83 -28.10
CA ARG A 292 0.69 10.29 -29.06
C ARG A 292 0.54 11.81 -29.10
N PHE A 293 0.77 12.47 -27.97
CA PHE A 293 0.63 13.91 -27.77
C PHE A 293 1.83 14.45 -26.97
N PRO A 294 3.04 14.53 -27.56
CA PRO A 294 4.24 14.98 -26.86
C PRO A 294 4.14 16.39 -26.28
N GLU A 295 3.20 17.20 -26.76
CA GLU A 295 2.94 18.55 -26.29
C GLU A 295 2.00 18.62 -25.06
N MET A 296 1.35 17.52 -24.68
CA MET A 296 0.47 17.46 -23.52
C MET A 296 1.29 17.60 -22.24
N LYS A 297 0.94 18.59 -21.40
CA LYS A 297 1.57 18.80 -20.10
C LYS A 297 0.91 17.91 -19.06
N ILE A 298 1.65 16.92 -18.60
CA ILE A 298 1.22 15.93 -17.62
C ILE A 298 1.98 16.18 -16.33
N ARG A 299 1.26 16.28 -15.22
CA ARG A 299 1.86 16.19 -13.88
C ARG A 299 1.57 14.83 -13.28
N PHE A 300 2.60 14.10 -12.90
CA PHE A 300 2.44 12.80 -12.24
C PHE A 300 2.73 12.92 -10.73
N ILE A 301 1.82 12.43 -9.91
CA ILE A 301 1.89 12.48 -8.44
C ILE A 301 1.76 11.07 -7.89
N ASN A 302 2.72 10.66 -7.07
CA ASN A 302 2.60 9.45 -6.27
C ASN A 302 2.18 9.81 -4.84
N VAL A 303 1.15 9.15 -4.32
CA VAL A 303 0.59 9.33 -2.99
C VAL A 303 0.84 8.07 -2.17
N VAL A 304 1.63 8.20 -1.11
CA VAL A 304 1.95 7.11 -0.17
C VAL A 304 1.07 7.18 1.08
N ASP A 305 0.97 8.33 1.75
CA ASP A 305 0.12 8.53 2.94
C ASP A 305 -1.20 9.21 2.52
N LEU A 306 -2.21 8.39 2.21
CA LEU A 306 -3.48 8.86 1.65
C LEU A 306 -4.18 9.87 2.58
N LEU A 307 -4.08 9.67 3.89
CA LEU A 307 -4.81 10.47 4.88
C LEU A 307 -4.28 11.91 4.96
N LYS A 308 -3.05 12.20 4.50
CA LYS A 308 -2.55 13.58 4.36
C LYS A 308 -3.35 14.40 3.34
N LEU A 309 -4.11 13.76 2.45
CA LEU A 309 -4.97 14.49 1.53
C LEU A 309 -6.25 14.99 2.20
N LYS A 310 -6.67 14.41 3.33
CA LYS A 310 -7.85 14.88 4.06
C LYS A 310 -7.59 16.26 4.68
N LYS A 311 -8.57 17.15 4.56
CA LYS A 311 -8.49 18.53 5.07
C LYS A 311 -8.49 18.59 6.60
N ASP A 312 -9.13 17.63 7.25
CA ASP A 312 -9.28 17.51 8.70
C ASP A 312 -8.19 16.65 9.37
N ASP A 313 -7.25 16.07 8.60
CA ASP A 313 -6.07 15.42 9.19
C ASP A 313 -5.13 16.50 9.78
N PRO A 314 -4.64 16.33 11.02
CA PRO A 314 -3.73 17.30 11.65
C PRO A 314 -2.39 17.48 10.91
N ARG A 315 -2.05 16.55 10.01
CA ARG A 315 -0.87 16.56 9.13
C ARG A 315 -1.27 16.84 7.68
N GLY A 316 -2.55 17.11 7.45
CA GLY A 316 -3.13 17.29 6.14
C GLY A 316 -2.56 18.51 5.42
N LEU A 317 -2.60 18.46 4.09
CA LEU A 317 -2.18 19.59 3.27
C LEU A 317 -3.13 20.77 3.48
N SER A 318 -2.56 21.98 3.63
CA SER A 318 -3.33 23.21 3.47
C SER A 318 -3.91 23.29 2.06
N ASP A 319 -4.94 24.12 1.85
CA ASP A 319 -5.54 24.26 0.52
C ASP A 319 -4.51 24.76 -0.52
N ALA A 320 -3.59 25.63 -0.14
CA ALA A 320 -2.53 26.11 -1.03
C ALA A 320 -1.54 25.01 -1.42
N GLU A 321 -1.16 24.14 -0.48
CA GLU A 321 -0.31 22.97 -0.76
C GLU A 321 -1.05 21.96 -1.64
N PHE A 322 -2.31 21.68 -1.33
CA PHE A 322 -3.14 20.78 -2.13
C PHE A 322 -3.29 21.29 -3.58
N ASP A 323 -3.60 22.57 -3.75
CA ASP A 323 -3.71 23.20 -5.08
C ASP A 323 -2.37 23.20 -5.84
N ALA A 324 -1.23 23.29 -5.13
CA ALA A 324 0.08 23.21 -5.77
C ALA A 324 0.34 21.84 -6.40
N PHE A 325 -0.22 20.78 -5.82
CA PHE A 325 -0.18 19.42 -6.37
C PHE A 325 -1.25 19.24 -7.44
N PHE A 326 -2.52 19.40 -7.07
CA PHE A 326 -3.68 18.95 -7.84
C PHE A 326 -4.32 20.04 -8.71
N THR A 327 -3.75 21.25 -8.72
CA THR A 327 -4.32 22.46 -9.35
C THR A 327 -5.67 22.85 -8.75
N LYS A 328 -6.30 23.90 -9.27
CA LYS A 328 -7.62 24.36 -8.82
C LYS A 328 -8.77 23.89 -9.70
N ASP A 329 -8.50 23.50 -10.94
CA ASP A 329 -9.52 23.27 -11.96
C ASP A 329 -9.14 22.25 -13.05
N LYS A 330 -7.86 21.88 -13.18
CA LYS A 330 -7.42 20.92 -14.20
C LYS A 330 -7.91 19.51 -13.88
N PRO A 331 -8.19 18.69 -14.90
CA PRO A 331 -8.56 17.30 -14.70
C PRO A 331 -7.54 16.54 -13.84
N VAL A 332 -8.02 15.81 -12.84
CA VAL A 332 -7.23 14.89 -12.03
C VAL A 332 -7.71 13.47 -12.31
N ILE A 333 -6.89 12.69 -13.01
CA ILE A 333 -7.08 11.24 -13.17
C ILE A 333 -6.44 10.58 -11.96
N PHE A 334 -7.25 10.10 -11.02
CA PHE A 334 -6.78 9.49 -9.78
C PHE A 334 -6.96 7.98 -9.85
N ALA A 335 -5.86 7.25 -10.07
CA ALA A 335 -5.84 5.80 -9.99
C ALA A 335 -5.63 5.37 -8.53
N TYR A 336 -6.54 4.58 -7.99
CA TYR A 336 -6.59 4.26 -6.56
C TYR A 336 -6.72 2.76 -6.32
N HIS A 337 -6.13 2.29 -5.23
CA HIS A 337 -6.15 0.88 -4.85
C HIS A 337 -7.53 0.38 -4.41
N ALA A 338 -8.28 1.21 -3.67
CA ALA A 338 -9.55 0.79 -3.06
C ALA A 338 -10.75 1.48 -3.71
N TYR A 339 -11.90 1.44 -3.02
CA TYR A 339 -13.14 2.05 -3.49
C TYR A 339 -13.02 3.56 -3.73
N ASP A 340 -13.58 4.04 -4.84
CA ASP A 340 -13.51 5.44 -5.26
C ASP A 340 -13.95 6.46 -4.20
N ASP A 341 -14.92 6.09 -3.36
CA ASP A 341 -15.67 7.01 -2.50
C ASP A 341 -14.80 7.79 -1.52
N LEU A 342 -13.73 7.17 -1.01
CA LEU A 342 -12.82 7.85 -0.09
C LEU A 342 -12.09 9.01 -0.79
N VAL A 343 -11.60 8.81 -2.01
CA VAL A 343 -10.93 9.87 -2.78
C VAL A 343 -11.93 10.96 -3.17
N LYS A 344 -13.14 10.60 -3.59
CA LYS A 344 -14.22 11.57 -3.87
C LYS A 344 -14.53 12.42 -2.63
N THR A 345 -14.61 11.80 -1.45
CA THR A 345 -14.85 12.48 -0.17
C THR A 345 -13.68 13.40 0.19
N ILE A 346 -12.43 12.98 -0.04
CA ILE A 346 -11.23 13.80 0.20
C ILE A 346 -11.26 15.09 -0.63
N PHE A 347 -11.65 14.99 -1.91
CA PHE A 347 -11.70 16.13 -2.82
C PHE A 347 -12.94 17.02 -2.64
N PHE A 348 -13.98 16.54 -1.95
CA PHE A 348 -15.23 17.28 -1.78
C PHE A 348 -15.02 18.67 -1.13
N ASP A 349 -14.13 18.76 -0.15
CA ASP A 349 -13.82 20.01 0.57
C ASP A 349 -12.61 20.79 -0.02
N ARG A 350 -12.09 20.34 -1.17
CA ARG A 350 -10.96 20.95 -1.89
C ARG A 350 -11.46 21.81 -3.05
N HIS A 351 -10.62 22.68 -3.61
CA HIS A 351 -11.04 23.59 -4.68
C HIS A 351 -11.28 22.88 -6.02
N ASN A 352 -10.45 21.89 -6.34
CA ASN A 352 -10.56 21.17 -7.60
C ASN A 352 -11.60 20.07 -7.53
N HIS A 353 -12.69 20.23 -8.28
CA HIS A 353 -13.76 19.24 -8.41
C HIS A 353 -13.72 18.48 -9.75
N ASN A 354 -12.73 18.72 -10.59
CA ASN A 354 -12.54 18.02 -11.87
C ASN A 354 -11.80 16.69 -11.66
N LEU A 355 -12.36 15.85 -10.79
CA LEU A 355 -11.78 14.58 -10.36
C LEU A 355 -12.42 13.41 -11.11
N HIS A 356 -11.56 12.52 -11.61
CA HIS A 356 -11.95 11.27 -12.28
C HIS A 356 -11.23 10.11 -11.58
N VAL A 357 -11.95 9.41 -10.69
CA VAL A 357 -11.37 8.32 -9.89
C VAL A 357 -11.53 6.99 -10.59
N HIS A 358 -10.45 6.21 -10.61
CA HIS A 358 -10.40 4.84 -11.06
C HIS A 358 -9.88 3.99 -9.91
N GLY A 359 -10.80 3.46 -9.11
CA GLY A 359 -10.52 2.55 -8.00
C GLY A 359 -11.07 1.15 -8.23
N TYR A 360 -11.16 0.35 -7.15
CA TYR A 360 -11.89 -0.90 -7.15
C TYR A 360 -13.41 -0.63 -7.16
N ARG A 361 -14.13 -1.31 -8.05
CA ARG A 361 -15.56 -1.10 -8.35
C ARG A 361 -16.40 -2.35 -8.14
N GLU A 362 -15.93 -3.26 -7.28
CA GLU A 362 -16.64 -4.51 -6.95
C GLU A 362 -16.78 -5.47 -8.14
N GLU A 363 -15.82 -5.40 -9.08
CA GLU A 363 -15.80 -6.22 -10.28
C GLU A 363 -14.53 -7.08 -10.33
N GLY A 364 -14.70 -8.40 -10.39
CA GLY A 364 -13.57 -9.32 -10.42
C GLY A 364 -13.99 -10.78 -10.27
N ASP A 365 -13.10 -11.68 -10.67
CA ASP A 365 -13.20 -13.13 -10.48
C ASP A 365 -11.80 -13.75 -10.72
N ILE A 366 -11.69 -15.08 -10.75
CA ILE A 366 -10.51 -15.76 -11.27
C ILE A 366 -10.34 -15.40 -12.76
N THR A 367 -9.31 -14.61 -13.05
CA THR A 367 -8.96 -14.11 -14.39
C THR A 367 -7.47 -13.77 -14.44
N THR A 368 -6.98 -13.26 -15.56
CA THR A 368 -5.58 -12.86 -15.69
C THR A 368 -5.26 -11.57 -14.88
N PRO A 369 -4.00 -11.35 -14.45
CA PRO A 369 -3.65 -10.20 -13.61
C PRO A 369 -3.97 -8.82 -14.20
N PHE A 370 -3.93 -8.63 -15.51
CA PHE A 370 -4.34 -7.38 -16.13
C PHE A 370 -5.86 -7.26 -16.25
N ASP A 371 -6.57 -8.36 -16.52
CA ASP A 371 -8.04 -8.33 -16.61
C ASP A 371 -8.71 -7.89 -15.29
N MET A 372 -8.12 -8.23 -14.15
CA MET A 372 -8.56 -7.71 -12.85
C MET A 372 -8.55 -6.16 -12.79
N ARG A 373 -7.60 -5.51 -13.46
CA ARG A 373 -7.56 -4.04 -13.58
C ARG A 373 -8.56 -3.54 -14.62
N VAL A 374 -8.70 -4.25 -15.74
CA VAL A 374 -9.65 -3.92 -16.83
C VAL A 374 -11.10 -3.91 -16.35
N ARG A 375 -11.50 -4.92 -15.56
CA ARG A 375 -12.85 -5.01 -14.99
C ARG A 375 -13.25 -3.83 -14.11
N ASN A 376 -12.26 -3.19 -13.49
CA ASN A 376 -12.44 -2.02 -12.64
C ASN A 376 -12.16 -0.71 -13.39
N GLU A 377 -11.89 -0.77 -14.70
CA GLU A 377 -11.43 0.34 -15.53
C GLU A 377 -10.17 1.04 -14.97
N LEU A 378 -9.38 0.34 -14.16
CA LEU A 378 -8.12 0.84 -13.57
C LEU A 378 -6.95 0.72 -14.55
N ASP A 379 -7.11 -0.08 -15.61
CA ASP A 379 -6.05 -0.33 -16.57
C ASP A 379 -5.67 0.92 -17.39
N ARG A 380 -4.43 0.90 -17.89
CA ARG A 380 -3.84 1.97 -18.69
C ARG A 380 -4.71 2.46 -19.86
N PHE A 381 -5.50 1.61 -20.51
CA PHE A 381 -6.27 2.01 -21.69
C PHE A 381 -7.52 2.80 -21.30
N HIS A 382 -8.19 2.40 -20.21
CA HIS A 382 -9.25 3.21 -19.61
C HIS A 382 -8.72 4.53 -19.06
N LEU A 383 -7.54 4.53 -18.42
CA LEU A 383 -6.92 5.76 -17.91
C LEU A 383 -6.54 6.74 -19.03
N VAL A 384 -6.02 6.26 -20.18
CA VAL A 384 -5.78 7.09 -21.37
C VAL A 384 -7.08 7.72 -21.87
N LYS A 385 -8.15 6.92 -21.97
CA LYS A 385 -9.47 7.42 -22.40
C LYS A 385 -9.99 8.50 -21.45
N ALA A 386 -9.89 8.27 -20.14
CA ALA A 386 -10.33 9.23 -19.11
C ALA A 386 -9.59 10.56 -19.22
N ALA A 387 -8.26 10.54 -19.37
CA ALA A 387 -7.46 11.76 -19.56
C ALA A 387 -7.86 12.55 -20.81
N LEU A 388 -8.03 11.87 -21.95
CA LEU A 388 -8.38 12.54 -23.21
C LEU A 388 -9.79 13.13 -23.19
N LEU A 389 -10.76 12.42 -22.60
CA LEU A 389 -12.14 12.90 -22.47
C LEU A 389 -12.26 14.06 -21.48
N ALA A 390 -11.49 14.03 -20.39
CA ALA A 390 -11.54 15.06 -19.36
C ALA A 390 -10.81 16.35 -19.77
N THR A 391 -9.87 16.27 -20.72
CA THR A 391 -9.03 17.40 -21.14
C THR A 391 -9.59 18.07 -22.41
N PRO A 392 -10.23 19.26 -22.32
CA PRO A 392 -10.99 19.83 -23.44
C PRO A 392 -10.19 20.02 -24.75
N ALA A 393 -8.90 20.37 -24.64
CA ALA A 393 -8.02 20.57 -25.80
C ALA A 393 -7.76 19.27 -26.61
N TYR A 394 -8.03 18.11 -26.02
CA TYR A 394 -7.78 16.79 -26.59
C TYR A 394 -9.05 15.97 -26.83
N ALA A 395 -10.24 16.50 -26.48
CA ALA A 395 -11.50 15.77 -26.65
C ALA A 395 -11.75 15.34 -28.11
N GLU A 396 -11.47 16.22 -29.09
CA GLU A 396 -11.58 15.87 -30.51
C GLU A 396 -10.30 15.20 -31.05
N LYS A 397 -9.13 15.72 -30.70
CA LYS A 397 -7.83 15.19 -31.18
C LYS A 397 -7.60 13.74 -30.74
N GLY A 398 -8.11 13.38 -29.57
CA GLY A 398 -8.00 12.07 -28.95
C GLY A 398 -8.93 11.02 -29.54
N ALA A 399 -9.88 11.37 -30.42
CA ALA A 399 -10.93 10.45 -30.88
C ALA A 399 -10.36 9.15 -31.51
N HIS A 400 -9.34 9.26 -32.36
CA HIS A 400 -8.68 8.09 -32.95
C HIS A 400 -7.92 7.25 -31.92
N VAL A 401 -7.27 7.88 -30.94
CA VAL A 401 -6.57 7.17 -29.86
C VAL A 401 -7.57 6.44 -28.97
N ILE A 402 -8.69 7.07 -28.61
CA ILE A 402 -9.78 6.44 -27.85
C ILE A 402 -10.32 5.20 -28.59
N GLN A 403 -10.51 5.29 -29.91
CA GLN A 403 -10.94 4.13 -30.72
C GLN A 403 -9.90 3.00 -30.71
N GLU A 404 -8.61 3.34 -30.79
CA GLU A 404 -7.52 2.36 -30.67
C GLU A 404 -7.52 1.69 -29.30
N MET A 405 -7.69 2.45 -28.20
CA MET A 405 -7.78 1.92 -26.85
C MET A 405 -8.96 0.94 -26.70
N ASN A 406 -10.13 1.28 -27.24
CA ASN A 406 -11.28 0.37 -27.26
C ASN A 406 -10.97 -0.91 -28.06
N SER A 407 -10.30 -0.79 -29.20
CA SER A 407 -9.93 -1.95 -30.02
C SER A 407 -8.94 -2.87 -29.30
N ILE A 408 -8.03 -2.32 -28.49
CA ILE A 408 -7.11 -3.10 -27.66
C ILE A 408 -7.87 -3.79 -26.52
N LEU A 409 -8.85 -3.13 -25.91
CA LEU A 409 -9.69 -3.73 -24.87
C LEU A 409 -10.56 -4.88 -25.42
N ASP A 410 -11.13 -4.73 -26.61
CA ASP A 410 -11.85 -5.80 -27.31
C ASP A 410 -10.91 -6.97 -27.61
N LYS A 411 -9.70 -6.68 -28.11
CA LYS A 411 -8.65 -7.70 -28.31
C LYS A 411 -8.30 -8.42 -27.01
N HIS A 412 -8.10 -7.68 -25.92
CA HIS A 412 -7.80 -8.23 -24.59
C HIS A 412 -8.91 -9.19 -24.13
N HIS A 413 -10.17 -8.77 -24.22
CA HIS A 413 -11.32 -9.58 -23.86
C HIS A 413 -11.30 -10.95 -24.55
N ASP A 414 -11.06 -10.97 -25.86
CA ASP A 414 -11.04 -12.20 -26.65
C ASP A 414 -9.78 -13.02 -26.38
N TYR A 415 -8.61 -12.37 -26.29
CA TYR A 415 -7.32 -13.02 -26.12
C TYR A 415 -7.23 -13.83 -24.81
N ILE A 416 -7.61 -13.24 -23.66
CA ILE A 416 -7.50 -13.92 -22.37
C ILE A 416 -8.40 -15.16 -22.27
N ARG A 417 -9.53 -15.16 -23.00
CA ARG A 417 -10.50 -16.28 -23.00
C ARG A 417 -10.02 -17.45 -23.86
N VAL A 418 -9.17 -17.17 -24.85
CA VAL A 418 -8.60 -18.18 -25.74
C VAL A 418 -7.26 -18.69 -25.19
N GLU A 419 -6.38 -17.79 -24.76
CA GLU A 419 -5.00 -18.09 -24.41
C GLU A 419 -4.75 -18.25 -22.90
N GLY A 420 -5.61 -17.68 -22.05
CA GLY A 420 -5.46 -17.74 -20.60
C GLY A 420 -4.27 -16.93 -20.04
N THR A 421 -3.69 -16.03 -20.84
CA THR A 421 -2.62 -15.10 -20.44
C THR A 421 -2.93 -13.68 -20.92
N ASP A 422 -2.24 -12.68 -20.37
CA ASP A 422 -2.42 -11.28 -20.74
C ASP A 422 -1.86 -10.97 -22.14
N ILE A 423 -2.40 -9.94 -22.79
CA ILE A 423 -1.96 -9.56 -24.13
C ILE A 423 -0.47 -9.12 -24.15
N PRO A 424 0.28 -9.40 -25.25
CA PRO A 424 1.68 -9.03 -25.35
C PRO A 424 1.97 -7.54 -25.16
N GLU A 425 1.03 -6.66 -25.51
CA GLU A 425 1.15 -5.21 -25.31
C GLU A 425 1.24 -4.81 -23.82
N VAL A 426 0.74 -5.66 -22.92
CA VAL A 426 0.81 -5.46 -21.47
C VAL A 426 2.04 -6.15 -20.90
N GLU A 427 2.25 -7.42 -21.24
CA GLU A 427 3.37 -8.23 -20.69
C GLU A 427 4.74 -7.68 -21.09
N ASN A 428 4.88 -7.17 -22.32
CA ASN A 428 6.14 -6.67 -22.84
C ASN A 428 6.33 -5.15 -22.65
N TRP A 429 5.36 -4.48 -22.03
CA TRP A 429 5.50 -3.05 -21.77
C TRP A 429 6.64 -2.79 -20.80
N LYS A 430 7.49 -1.82 -21.14
CA LYS A 430 8.57 -1.32 -20.30
C LYS A 430 8.56 0.20 -20.33
N TRP A 431 8.86 0.79 -19.17
CA TRP A 431 8.96 2.25 -19.07
C TRP A 431 10.07 2.77 -19.99
N THR A 432 9.76 3.84 -20.70
CA THR A 432 10.73 4.59 -21.49
C THR A 432 10.69 6.03 -21.00
N ALA A 433 11.86 6.59 -20.70
CA ALA A 433 11.95 7.97 -20.23
C ALA A 433 11.20 8.93 -21.16
N LEU A 434 10.43 9.84 -20.56
CA LEU A 434 9.72 10.87 -21.31
C LEU A 434 10.73 11.80 -21.99
N LYS A 435 10.47 12.12 -23.25
CA LYS A 435 11.28 13.03 -24.07
C LYS A 435 11.09 14.49 -23.71
#